data_AF-A0A937T8I7-F1
#
_entry.id   AF-A0A937T8I7-F1
#
_cell.length_a   1.000
_cell.length_b   1.000
_cell.length_c   1.000
_cell.angle_alpha   90.00
_cell.angle_beta   90.00
_cell.angle_gamma   90.00
#
_symmetry.space_group_name_H-M   'P 1'
#
loop_
_entity.id
_entity.type
_entity.pdbx_description
1 polymer ?
#
loop_
_entity_poly.entity_id
_entity_poly.type
_entity_poly.pdbx_seq_one_letter_code
_entity_poly.pdbx_strand_id
1 'polypeptide(L)'
;DESTDVRLFAATALKRIRGEELAPRPDCLHWVAKDSGEVLFSLDDIARFDWNRQVFELTREKAMDFMAWQAPHIGGRRREFKVRDSETVFYEGRAISPVSSIPYDGPTIVEPSTDLPPPLFEIKAGYPEALGETDQRYHPRLQAALAKAGKLAAISTAEKLNPIAKTSSEWVGERARMRIRAEVFPETFRIGAKARAHVFFAPQGKNPIRPERIEIHSTLTTDGGTFFCATDHSVRDPVALSAAFRKGVVVLRWQPWGPVFGAEQSEAKPGPGEIRFQVVLRDAEGKAVGSYKPPAIKVTILPPSDEKGDAELWSEPAAGLQGKLVVAKPRIGPSGQFRVDLQLKNISTKPISVTHGNPFDFEAQIRDAEDRSIKHTSMRVDVLYSTKTSVIEPQTTLAIPVSIKSIDGAKGSHLDTTTKIWTLPVGKYKLHATYKLPAGQLKLPTVDIEIAQDFTITAPARTPESS
;
A
#
# COMPACT_ATOMS: atom_id res chain seq x y z
N ASP A 1 35.89 13.63 -10.69
CA ASP A 1 34.44 13.84 -10.81
C ASP A 1 33.57 12.83 -10.08
N GLU A 2 34.13 11.80 -9.40
CA GLU A 2 33.35 10.72 -8.76
C GLU A 2 32.75 11.08 -7.39
N SER A 3 33.07 12.26 -6.81
CA SER A 3 32.57 12.64 -5.48
C SER A 3 31.19 13.29 -5.49
N THR A 4 30.66 13.64 -6.66
CA THR A 4 29.38 14.36 -6.78
C THR A 4 28.20 13.38 -6.73
N ASP A 5 28.32 12.20 -7.34
CA ASP A 5 27.25 11.21 -7.41
C ASP A 5 26.98 10.48 -6.09
N VAL A 6 28.04 10.14 -5.33
CA VAL A 6 27.89 9.52 -4.00
C VAL A 6 27.24 10.50 -3.00
N ARG A 7 27.54 11.79 -3.11
CA ARG A 7 26.93 12.84 -2.28
C ARG A 7 25.45 13.07 -2.64
N LEU A 8 25.10 13.00 -3.92
CA LEU A 8 23.71 13.09 -4.37
C LEU A 8 22.88 11.88 -3.90
N PHE A 9 23.46 10.69 -3.92
CA PHE A 9 22.81 9.45 -3.49
C PHE A 9 22.60 9.38 -1.97
N ALA A 10 23.63 9.73 -1.19
CA ALA A 10 23.53 9.82 0.27
C ALA A 10 22.51 10.90 0.69
N ALA A 11 22.48 12.04 0.00
CA ALA A 11 21.48 13.07 0.24
C ALA A 11 20.06 12.56 -0.06
N THR A 12 19.85 11.78 -1.13
CA THR A 12 18.54 11.28 -1.53
C THR A 12 18.02 10.19 -0.57
N ALA A 13 18.90 9.32 -0.06
CA ALA A 13 18.56 8.34 0.97
C ALA A 13 18.27 8.98 2.34
N LEU A 14 19.05 9.99 2.73
CA LEU A 14 18.82 10.79 3.95
C LEU A 14 17.51 11.58 3.87
N LYS A 15 17.14 12.09 2.69
CA LYS A 15 15.85 12.74 2.44
C LYS A 15 14.68 11.78 2.66
N ARG A 16 14.78 10.56 2.14
CA ARG A 16 13.75 9.51 2.29
C ARG A 16 13.53 9.08 3.75
N ILE A 17 14.61 8.99 4.53
CA ILE A 17 14.55 8.71 5.98
C ILE A 17 13.97 9.89 6.77
N ARG A 18 14.12 11.12 6.26
CA ARG A 18 13.61 12.36 6.88
C ARG A 18 12.21 12.78 6.42
N GLY A 19 11.56 12.01 5.53
CA GLY A 19 10.27 12.40 4.96
C GLY A 19 10.35 13.57 3.97
N GLU A 20 11.54 13.91 3.47
CA GLU A 20 11.72 14.89 2.41
C GLU A 20 11.37 14.25 1.06
N GLU A 21 10.49 14.92 0.32
CA GLU A 21 9.89 14.46 -0.93
C GLU A 21 10.97 14.10 -1.98
N LEU A 22 10.98 12.84 -2.44
CA LEU A 22 11.78 12.42 -3.58
C LEU A 22 11.35 13.24 -4.80
N ALA A 23 12.31 13.82 -5.52
CA ALA A 23 12.02 14.49 -6.78
C ALA A 23 11.22 13.52 -7.67
N PRO A 24 10.04 13.93 -8.17
CA PRO A 24 9.18 13.06 -8.95
C PRO A 24 9.95 12.55 -10.17
N ARG A 25 9.72 11.28 -10.54
CA ARG A 25 10.32 10.71 -11.75
C ARG A 25 9.96 11.60 -12.94
N PRO A 26 10.93 11.88 -13.85
CA PRO A 26 10.75 12.86 -14.91
C PRO A 26 9.56 12.58 -15.85
N ASP A 27 9.07 11.33 -15.89
CA ASP A 27 7.99 10.90 -16.79
C ASP A 27 6.63 10.65 -16.08
N CYS A 28 6.52 10.93 -14.77
CA CYS A 28 5.33 10.54 -14.02
C CYS A 28 4.29 11.68 -13.96
N LEU A 29 3.08 11.38 -14.44
CA LEU A 29 1.92 12.24 -14.31
C LEU A 29 1.33 12.14 -12.89
N HIS A 30 1.07 13.29 -12.28
CA HIS A 30 0.54 13.39 -10.93
C HIS A 30 -0.62 14.38 -10.81
N TRP A 31 -1.60 14.01 -9.98
CA TRP A 31 -2.57 14.92 -9.40
C TRP A 31 -2.08 15.28 -8.01
N VAL A 32 -1.85 16.55 -7.77
CA VAL A 32 -1.17 17.04 -6.57
C VAL A 32 -2.04 18.06 -5.86
N ALA A 33 -2.21 17.93 -4.54
CA ALA A 33 -2.89 18.95 -3.75
C ALA A 33 -2.09 20.24 -3.80
N LYS A 34 -2.74 21.34 -4.21
CA LYS A 34 -2.06 22.61 -4.45
C LYS A 34 -1.52 23.25 -3.17
N ASP A 35 -2.20 23.04 -2.05
CA ASP A 35 -1.87 23.63 -0.75
C ASP A 35 -0.72 22.93 -0.03
N SER A 36 -0.60 21.61 -0.21
CA SER A 36 0.32 20.76 0.55
C SER A 36 1.40 20.11 -0.29
N GLY A 37 1.28 20.09 -1.62
CA GLY A 37 2.19 19.36 -2.50
C GLY A 37 1.99 17.85 -2.47
N GLU A 38 1.06 17.33 -1.67
CA GLU A 38 0.79 15.90 -1.57
C GLU A 38 0.28 15.32 -2.89
N VAL A 39 0.88 14.22 -3.35
CA VAL A 39 0.39 13.46 -4.50
C VAL A 39 -0.93 12.79 -4.13
N LEU A 40 -2.02 13.31 -4.68
CA LEU A 40 -3.37 12.79 -4.51
C LEU A 40 -3.52 11.43 -5.17
N PHE A 41 -3.02 11.30 -6.40
CA PHE A 41 -2.86 10.06 -7.14
C PHE A 41 -1.94 10.29 -8.34
N SER A 42 -1.45 9.20 -8.92
CA SER A 42 -0.54 9.15 -10.06
C SER A 42 -1.14 8.34 -11.22
N LEU A 43 -0.40 8.27 -12.32
CA LEU A 43 -0.76 7.44 -13.46
C LEU A 43 -0.92 5.94 -13.12
N ASP A 44 -0.15 5.44 -12.16
CA ASP A 44 -0.19 4.04 -11.72
C ASP A 44 -1.50 3.71 -10.97
N ASP A 45 -2.09 4.73 -10.34
CA ASP A 45 -3.36 4.60 -9.62
C ASP A 45 -4.59 4.67 -10.54
N ILE A 46 -4.42 5.06 -11.80
CA ILE A 46 -5.51 5.12 -12.78
C ILE A 46 -5.65 3.74 -13.41
N ALA A 47 -6.81 3.11 -13.26
CA ALA A 47 -7.13 1.88 -13.97
C ALA A 47 -7.43 2.18 -15.44
N ARG A 48 -8.31 3.16 -15.70
CA ARG A 48 -8.78 3.57 -17.04
C ARG A 48 -9.12 5.06 -17.05
N PHE A 49 -9.03 5.70 -18.21
CA PHE A 49 -9.38 7.10 -18.43
C PHE A 49 -10.13 7.25 -19.77
N ASP A 50 -11.38 7.67 -19.71
CA ASP A 50 -12.20 8.03 -20.86
C ASP A 50 -11.94 9.49 -21.23
N TRP A 51 -11.16 9.69 -22.29
CA TRP A 51 -10.76 11.02 -22.75
C TRP A 51 -11.93 11.89 -23.20
N ASN A 52 -12.91 11.31 -23.88
CA ASN A 52 -14.01 12.07 -24.48
C ASN A 52 -15.03 12.48 -23.43
N ARG A 53 -15.21 11.65 -22.40
CA ARG A 53 -16.13 11.93 -21.29
C ARG A 53 -15.46 12.63 -20.11
N GLN A 54 -14.13 12.67 -20.09
CA GLN A 54 -13.33 13.14 -18.96
C GLN A 54 -13.67 12.39 -17.66
N VAL A 55 -13.91 11.08 -17.79
CA VAL A 55 -14.19 10.17 -16.67
C VAL A 55 -12.97 9.30 -16.46
N PHE A 56 -12.59 9.06 -15.21
CA PHE A 56 -11.48 8.17 -14.89
C PHE A 56 -11.84 7.21 -13.76
N GLU A 57 -11.27 6.02 -13.84
CA GLU A 57 -11.37 4.98 -12.82
C GLU A 57 -10.06 4.93 -12.04
N LEU A 58 -10.13 5.08 -10.72
CA LEU A 58 -8.98 4.84 -9.84
C LEU A 58 -8.97 3.37 -9.37
N THR A 59 -7.81 2.86 -8.97
CA THR A 59 -7.76 1.62 -8.18
C THR A 59 -8.64 1.78 -6.93
N ARG A 60 -9.27 0.70 -6.46
CA ARG A 60 -10.24 0.78 -5.35
C ARG A 60 -9.64 1.44 -4.10
N GLU A 61 -8.41 1.07 -3.75
CA GLU A 61 -7.71 1.65 -2.61
C GLU A 61 -7.49 3.15 -2.80
N LYS A 62 -7.06 3.58 -3.99
CA LYS A 62 -6.80 4.99 -4.24
C LYS A 62 -8.09 5.79 -4.33
N ALA A 63 -9.13 5.23 -4.92
CA ALA A 63 -10.47 5.81 -4.95
C ALA A 63 -10.97 6.12 -3.53
N MET A 64 -10.82 5.17 -2.60
CA MET A 64 -11.14 5.43 -1.19
C MET A 64 -10.31 6.61 -0.62
N ASP A 65 -9.01 6.73 -0.93
CA ASP A 65 -8.17 7.79 -0.33
C ASP A 65 -8.61 9.15 -0.86
N PHE A 66 -8.87 9.17 -2.17
CA PHE A 66 -9.28 10.35 -2.88
C PHE A 66 -10.66 10.83 -2.41
N MET A 67 -11.60 9.92 -2.12
CA MET A 67 -12.87 10.26 -1.46
C MET A 67 -12.66 10.94 -0.09
N ALA A 68 -11.67 10.51 0.69
CA ALA A 68 -11.35 11.13 1.99
C ALA A 68 -10.87 12.58 1.83
N TRP A 69 -10.04 12.81 0.81
CA TRP A 69 -9.50 14.13 0.46
C TRP A 69 -10.59 15.06 -0.10
N GLN A 70 -11.48 14.55 -0.96
CA GLN A 70 -12.60 15.29 -1.55
C GLN A 70 -13.67 15.69 -0.53
N ALA A 71 -13.90 14.86 0.49
CA ALA A 71 -14.98 15.09 1.45
C ALA A 71 -14.91 16.52 2.02
N PRO A 72 -16.06 17.21 2.14
CA PRO A 72 -16.08 18.62 2.51
C PRO A 72 -15.61 18.80 3.96
N HIS A 73 -14.42 19.39 4.13
CA HIS A 73 -13.87 19.69 5.45
C HIS A 73 -13.95 21.18 5.75
N ILE A 74 -14.48 21.49 6.93
CA ILE A 74 -14.39 22.76 7.67
C ILE A 74 -14.58 24.02 6.80
N GLY A 75 -15.83 24.52 6.75
CA GLY A 75 -16.13 25.85 6.21
C GLY A 75 -16.29 25.92 4.69
N GLY A 76 -16.70 24.83 4.04
CA GLY A 76 -16.92 24.81 2.58
C GLY A 76 -15.64 25.03 1.78
N ARG A 77 -14.48 24.69 2.36
CA ARG A 77 -13.18 24.94 1.74
C ARG A 77 -13.00 24.06 0.52
N ARG A 78 -12.70 24.74 -0.59
CA ARG A 78 -12.42 24.15 -1.89
C ARG A 78 -11.07 23.44 -1.80
N ARG A 79 -11.00 22.23 -2.32
CA ARG A 79 -9.74 21.49 -2.45
C ARG A 79 -9.18 21.77 -3.82
N GLU A 80 -8.10 22.54 -3.87
CA GLU A 80 -7.43 22.85 -5.13
C GLU A 80 -6.38 21.78 -5.43
N PHE A 81 -6.26 21.41 -6.69
CA PHE A 81 -5.26 20.46 -7.17
C PHE A 81 -4.58 20.97 -8.43
N LYS A 82 -3.44 20.37 -8.75
CA LYS A 82 -2.67 20.59 -9.98
C LYS A 82 -2.49 19.26 -10.67
N VAL A 83 -2.64 19.25 -11.99
CA VAL A 83 -2.20 18.12 -12.82
C VAL A 83 -0.88 18.52 -13.44
N ARG A 84 0.16 17.74 -13.20
CA ARG A 84 1.51 18.06 -13.65
C ARG A 84 2.31 16.81 -13.97
N ASP A 85 3.29 16.98 -14.84
CA ASP A 85 4.44 16.07 -14.91
C ASP A 85 5.62 16.69 -14.15
N SER A 86 6.84 16.22 -14.43
CA SER A 86 8.05 16.75 -13.80
C SER A 86 8.46 18.13 -14.33
N GLU A 87 8.01 18.50 -15.53
CA GLU A 87 8.45 19.70 -16.23
C GLU A 87 7.47 20.85 -16.03
N THR A 88 6.16 20.56 -16.08
CA THR A 88 5.14 21.61 -16.14
C THR A 88 3.81 21.20 -15.51
N VAL A 89 3.03 22.21 -15.15
CA VAL A 89 1.62 22.08 -14.75
C VAL A 89 0.75 22.16 -16.00
N PHE A 90 -0.06 21.15 -16.25
CA PHE A 90 -1.01 21.10 -17.37
C PHE A 90 -2.21 22.00 -17.10
N TYR A 91 -2.79 21.88 -15.91
CA TYR A 91 -3.86 22.75 -15.43
C TYR A 91 -3.97 22.71 -13.91
N GLU A 92 -4.61 23.75 -13.36
CA GLU A 92 -5.08 23.77 -11.98
C GLU A 92 -6.58 23.48 -11.96
N GLY A 93 -7.04 22.76 -10.95
CA GLY A 93 -8.44 22.41 -10.82
C GLY A 93 -8.94 22.46 -9.38
N ARG A 94 -10.23 22.21 -9.22
CA ARG A 94 -10.88 22.13 -7.90
C ARG A 94 -11.70 20.86 -7.75
N ALA A 95 -11.61 20.21 -6.59
CA ALA A 95 -12.65 19.28 -6.18
C ALA A 95 -13.77 20.06 -5.52
N ILE A 96 -14.98 19.93 -6.07
CA ILE A 96 -16.17 20.66 -5.61
C ILE A 96 -17.30 19.69 -5.29
N SER A 97 -18.08 20.04 -4.26
CA SER A 97 -19.36 19.40 -4.03
C SER A 97 -20.39 19.98 -5.02
N PRO A 98 -21.28 19.16 -5.61
CA PRO A 98 -22.29 19.58 -6.58
C PRO A 98 -23.19 20.74 -6.13
N VAL A 99 -23.32 20.95 -4.81
CA VAL A 99 -24.22 21.94 -4.20
C VAL A 99 -23.59 23.36 -4.14
N SER A 100 -22.35 23.53 -4.61
CA SER A 100 -21.66 24.83 -4.54
C SER A 100 -22.02 25.74 -5.73
N SER A 101 -22.78 26.82 -5.51
CA SER A 101 -23.07 27.86 -6.53
C SER A 101 -21.90 28.83 -6.76
N ILE A 102 -20.67 28.40 -6.48
CA ILE A 102 -19.50 29.26 -6.49
C ILE A 102 -18.89 29.25 -7.89
N PRO A 103 -18.65 30.42 -8.50
CA PRO A 103 -18.01 30.47 -9.78
C PRO A 103 -16.53 30.05 -9.68
N TYR A 104 -16.13 29.18 -10.60
CA TYR A 104 -14.76 28.80 -10.89
C TYR A 104 -14.64 28.51 -12.38
N ASP A 105 -13.77 29.25 -13.06
CA ASP A 105 -13.50 29.10 -14.48
C ASP A 105 -12.28 28.18 -14.67
N GLY A 106 -12.49 26.87 -14.53
CA GLY A 106 -11.44 25.86 -14.65
C GLY A 106 -11.92 24.42 -14.41
N PRO A 107 -11.08 23.40 -14.66
CA PRO A 107 -11.43 22.00 -14.47
C PRO A 107 -11.87 21.67 -13.04
N THR A 108 -12.99 20.96 -12.91
CA THR A 108 -13.54 20.55 -11.62
C THR A 108 -13.69 19.05 -11.53
N ILE A 109 -13.17 18.43 -10.47
CA ILE A 109 -13.52 17.04 -10.15
C ILE A 109 -14.76 17.09 -9.28
N VAL A 110 -15.83 16.48 -9.76
CA VAL A 110 -17.12 16.48 -9.06
C VAL A 110 -17.14 15.35 -8.02
N GLU A 111 -17.80 15.60 -6.90
CA GLU A 111 -18.10 14.55 -5.92
C GLU A 111 -18.84 13.39 -6.61
N PRO A 112 -18.52 12.13 -6.28
CA PRO A 112 -19.17 10.97 -6.86
C PRO A 112 -20.71 11.05 -6.72
N SER A 113 -21.41 10.71 -7.80
CA SER A 113 -22.88 10.72 -7.86
C SER A 113 -23.43 9.29 -7.93
N THR A 114 -24.76 9.15 -7.86
CA THR A 114 -25.43 7.85 -8.07
C THR A 114 -25.14 7.27 -9.46
N ASP A 115 -24.97 8.14 -10.48
CA ASP A 115 -24.73 7.74 -11.87
C ASP A 115 -23.26 7.41 -12.15
N LEU A 116 -22.35 7.97 -11.35
CA LEU A 116 -20.90 7.74 -11.40
C LEU A 116 -20.38 7.49 -9.97
N PRO A 117 -20.69 6.33 -9.38
CA PRO A 117 -20.20 6.02 -8.06
C PRO A 117 -18.71 5.65 -8.10
N PRO A 118 -17.98 5.78 -6.98
CA PRO A 118 -16.59 5.34 -6.91
C PRO A 118 -16.49 3.85 -7.25
N PRO A 119 -15.46 3.40 -7.98
CA PRO A 119 -14.17 4.09 -8.19
C PRO A 119 -14.10 5.07 -9.37
N LEU A 120 -15.23 5.43 -9.98
CA LEU A 120 -15.28 6.42 -11.07
C LEU A 120 -15.35 7.86 -10.54
N PHE A 121 -14.68 8.76 -11.26
CA PHE A 121 -14.66 10.19 -11.01
C PHE A 121 -14.75 10.94 -12.34
N GLU A 122 -15.38 12.13 -12.34
CA GLU A 122 -15.61 12.93 -13.53
C GLU A 122 -14.95 14.32 -13.40
N ILE A 123 -14.32 14.78 -14.48
CA ILE A 123 -13.76 16.12 -14.61
C ILE A 123 -14.68 16.98 -15.50
N LYS A 124 -15.39 17.93 -14.91
CA LYS A 124 -16.26 18.88 -15.62
C LYS A 124 -15.55 20.21 -15.86
N ALA A 125 -16.08 20.98 -16.80
CA ALA A 125 -15.83 22.42 -16.81
C ALA A 125 -16.37 23.03 -15.52
N GLY A 126 -15.77 24.11 -15.05
CA GLY A 126 -16.25 24.82 -13.88
C GLY A 126 -17.53 25.61 -14.16
N TYR A 127 -18.05 26.32 -13.14
CA TYR A 127 -19.28 27.11 -13.23
C TYR A 127 -18.96 28.62 -13.19
N PRO A 128 -19.70 29.50 -13.91
CA PRO A 128 -20.54 29.16 -15.05
C PRO A 128 -19.71 28.39 -16.09
N GLU A 129 -20.37 27.63 -16.97
CA GLU A 129 -19.70 26.99 -18.12
C GLU A 129 -19.21 28.09 -19.09
N ALA A 130 -18.25 28.88 -18.65
CA ALA A 130 -17.51 29.81 -19.47
C ALA A 130 -16.47 28.97 -20.19
N LEU A 131 -16.83 28.50 -21.38
CA LEU A 131 -15.84 28.02 -22.33
C LEU A 131 -15.00 29.23 -22.74
N GLY A 132 -13.95 29.54 -21.97
CA GLY A 132 -12.84 30.31 -22.50
C GLY A 132 -12.29 29.65 -23.77
N GLU A 133 -11.43 30.33 -24.51
CA GLU A 133 -10.99 29.89 -25.85
C GLU A 133 -10.36 28.49 -25.90
N THR A 134 -9.95 27.89 -24.76
CA THR A 134 -9.45 26.51 -24.68
C THR A 134 -9.88 25.78 -23.41
N ASP A 135 -10.50 24.61 -23.55
CA ASP A 135 -10.84 23.72 -22.44
C ASP A 135 -9.59 23.00 -21.92
N GLN A 136 -9.10 23.44 -20.76
CA GLN A 136 -7.86 22.95 -20.15
C GLN A 136 -7.87 21.45 -19.81
N ARG A 137 -9.06 20.82 -19.71
CA ARG A 137 -9.19 19.37 -19.50
C ARG A 137 -8.54 18.58 -20.63
N TYR A 138 -8.58 19.13 -21.85
CA TYR A 138 -8.11 18.48 -23.07
C TYR A 138 -6.65 18.84 -23.41
N HIS A 139 -5.79 18.96 -22.39
CA HIS A 139 -4.39 19.29 -22.61
C HIS A 139 -3.66 18.19 -23.43
N PRO A 140 -3.04 18.48 -24.59
CA PRO A 140 -2.46 17.45 -25.47
C PRO A 140 -1.39 16.58 -24.81
N ARG A 141 -0.54 17.17 -23.95
CA ARG A 141 0.47 16.42 -23.18
C ARG A 141 -0.15 15.41 -22.20
N LEU A 142 -1.31 15.72 -21.62
CA LEU A 142 -2.03 14.81 -20.73
C LEU A 142 -2.52 13.59 -21.52
N GLN A 143 -3.13 13.83 -22.69
CA GLN A 143 -3.58 12.76 -23.58
C GLN A 143 -2.42 11.85 -23.99
N ALA A 144 -1.29 12.43 -24.41
CA ALA A 144 -0.11 11.67 -24.80
C ALA A 144 0.46 10.83 -23.64
N ALA A 145 0.50 11.37 -22.42
CA ALA A 145 0.93 10.63 -21.24
C ALA A 145 0.01 9.45 -20.91
N LEU A 146 -1.31 9.67 -20.93
CA LEU A 146 -2.31 8.61 -20.72
C LEU A 146 -2.24 7.53 -21.80
N ALA A 147 -2.05 7.91 -23.07
CA ALA A 147 -1.90 6.99 -24.20
C ALA A 147 -0.63 6.14 -24.07
N LYS A 148 0.51 6.79 -23.76
CA LYS A 148 1.81 6.12 -23.56
C LYS A 148 1.75 5.07 -22.44
N ALA A 149 0.94 5.30 -21.41
CA ALA A 149 0.74 4.37 -20.30
C ALA A 149 -0.41 3.37 -20.51
N GLY A 150 -1.06 3.37 -21.68
CA GLY A 150 -2.17 2.45 -21.98
C GLY A 150 -3.39 2.65 -21.08
N LYS A 151 -3.60 3.87 -20.57
CA LYS A 151 -4.72 4.18 -19.67
C LYS A 151 -5.97 4.66 -20.41
N LEU A 152 -5.85 5.06 -21.68
CA LEU A 152 -7.00 5.51 -22.48
C LEU A 152 -7.91 4.34 -22.82
N ALA A 153 -9.15 4.37 -22.32
CA ALA A 153 -10.18 3.38 -22.60
C ALA A 153 -11.56 4.01 -22.45
N ALA A 154 -12.51 3.58 -23.29
CA ALA A 154 -13.91 3.99 -23.13
C ALA A 154 -14.46 3.43 -21.81
N ILE A 155 -15.17 4.27 -21.04
CA ILE A 155 -15.85 3.85 -19.81
C ILE A 155 -17.34 3.96 -20.07
N SER A 156 -18.04 2.82 -20.04
CA SER A 156 -19.48 2.80 -20.15
C SER A 156 -20.11 3.05 -18.78
N THR A 157 -21.03 4.02 -18.68
CA THR A 157 -21.86 4.18 -17.46
C THR A 157 -22.84 3.03 -17.26
N ALA A 158 -23.07 2.19 -18.28
CA ALA A 158 -23.86 0.98 -18.14
C ALA A 158 -23.04 -0.20 -17.60
N GLU A 159 -21.72 -0.09 -17.53
CA GLU A 159 -20.86 -1.09 -16.89
C GLU A 159 -21.16 -1.08 -15.39
N LYS A 160 -21.73 -2.19 -14.88
CA LYS A 160 -22.02 -2.34 -13.45
C LYS A 160 -20.72 -2.55 -12.70
N LEU A 161 -20.03 -1.46 -12.37
CA LEU A 161 -18.95 -1.48 -11.41
C LEU A 161 -19.53 -1.68 -10.01
N ASN A 162 -18.88 -2.51 -9.19
CA ASN A 162 -19.22 -2.64 -7.78
C ASN A 162 -18.89 -1.32 -7.09
N PRO A 163 -19.88 -0.54 -6.62
CA PRO A 163 -19.62 0.74 -5.98
C PRO A 163 -18.83 0.54 -4.70
N ILE A 164 -17.97 1.50 -4.36
CA ILE A 164 -17.30 1.50 -3.05
C ILE A 164 -18.32 1.91 -1.98
N ALA A 165 -18.84 0.90 -1.29
CA ALA A 165 -19.72 1.10 -0.15
C ALA A 165 -18.95 1.65 1.05
N LYS A 166 -19.58 2.57 1.78
CA LYS A 166 -19.08 3.05 3.07
C LYS A 166 -20.18 3.06 4.12
N THR A 167 -19.81 2.83 5.37
CA THR A 167 -20.69 2.96 6.51
C THR A 167 -20.10 3.98 7.46
N SER A 168 -20.91 4.92 7.94
CA SER A 168 -20.44 6.03 8.75
C SER A 168 -21.10 6.05 10.12
N SER A 169 -20.35 6.49 11.12
CA SER A 169 -20.85 6.88 12.43
C SER A 169 -20.37 8.28 12.74
N GLU A 170 -21.29 9.16 13.12
CA GLU A 170 -21.00 10.55 13.47
C GLU A 170 -21.27 10.78 14.94
N TRP A 171 -20.41 11.59 15.55
CA TRP A 171 -20.47 11.93 16.95
C TRP A 171 -20.15 13.40 17.16
N VAL A 172 -20.93 14.03 18.01
CA VAL A 172 -20.76 15.43 18.39
C VAL A 172 -20.37 15.48 19.86
N GLY A 173 -19.26 16.17 20.14
CA GLY A 173 -18.82 16.57 21.48
C GLY A 173 -19.95 16.79 22.49
N GLU A 174 -19.91 16.20 23.70
CA GLU A 174 -20.77 16.65 24.81
C GLU A 174 -20.57 18.14 25.12
N ARG A 175 -19.37 18.67 24.86
CA ARG A 175 -19.05 20.11 24.94
C ARG A 175 -19.10 20.83 23.59
N ALA A 176 -19.60 20.18 22.53
CA ALA A 176 -19.76 20.70 21.17
C ALA A 176 -18.53 21.45 20.62
N ARG A 177 -17.30 20.99 20.94
CA ARG A 177 -16.05 21.62 20.46
C ARG A 177 -15.52 21.00 19.18
N MET A 178 -15.90 19.74 18.92
CA MET A 178 -15.47 19.01 17.75
C MET A 178 -16.52 17.96 17.38
N ARG A 179 -16.71 17.80 16.09
CA ARG A 179 -17.52 16.78 15.44
C ARG A 179 -16.57 15.76 14.83
N ILE A 180 -16.77 14.49 15.16
CA ILE A 180 -16.00 13.38 14.62
C ILE A 180 -16.93 12.49 13.82
N ARG A 181 -16.52 12.14 12.61
CA ARG A 181 -17.20 11.11 11.82
C ARG A 181 -16.19 10.03 11.46
N ALA A 182 -16.49 8.79 11.78
CA ALA A 182 -15.73 7.66 11.29
C ALA A 182 -16.47 7.04 10.11
N GLU A 183 -15.80 6.86 8.98
CA GLU A 183 -16.28 6.10 7.83
C GLU A 183 -15.41 4.84 7.70
N VAL A 184 -16.03 3.69 7.51
CA VAL A 184 -15.35 2.42 7.23
C VAL A 184 -15.79 1.88 5.89
N PHE A 185 -14.94 1.05 5.28
CA PHE A 185 -15.20 0.42 3.99
C PHE A 185 -15.45 -1.08 4.22
N PRO A 186 -16.71 -1.55 4.24
CA PRO A 186 -17.02 -2.94 4.60
C PRO A 186 -16.25 -3.97 3.76
N GLU A 187 -16.01 -3.69 2.48
CA GLU A 187 -15.25 -4.57 1.59
C GLU A 187 -13.79 -4.80 2.01
N THR A 188 -13.24 -3.94 2.88
CA THR A 188 -11.87 -4.06 3.41
C THR A 188 -11.77 -4.91 4.68
N PHE A 189 -12.91 -5.27 5.29
CA PHE A 189 -12.94 -6.16 6.47
C PHE A 189 -12.86 -7.63 6.05
N ARG A 190 -11.80 -7.97 5.32
CA ARG A 190 -11.53 -9.31 4.82
C ARG A 190 -10.37 -9.93 5.59
N ILE A 191 -10.57 -11.12 6.16
CA ILE A 191 -9.54 -11.82 6.95
C ILE A 191 -8.24 -11.93 6.14
N GLY A 192 -7.14 -11.46 6.72
CA GLY A 192 -5.81 -11.41 6.09
C GLY A 192 -5.49 -10.12 5.32
N ALA A 193 -6.47 -9.27 5.01
CA ALA A 193 -6.27 -7.99 4.32
C ALA A 193 -6.06 -6.81 5.29
N LYS A 194 -5.62 -5.65 4.80
CA LYS A 194 -5.66 -4.41 5.60
C LYS A 194 -7.09 -3.85 5.58
N ALA A 195 -7.65 -3.59 6.75
CA ALA A 195 -8.88 -2.82 6.87
C ALA A 195 -8.61 -1.33 6.73
N ARG A 196 -9.66 -0.59 6.37
CA ARG A 196 -9.57 0.84 6.08
C ARG A 196 -10.69 1.64 6.70
N ALA A 197 -10.32 2.81 7.21
CA ALA A 197 -11.26 3.78 7.76
C ALA A 197 -10.78 5.21 7.55
N HIS A 198 -11.70 6.16 7.47
CA HIS A 198 -11.43 7.59 7.48
C HIS A 198 -12.07 8.20 8.72
N VAL A 199 -11.27 8.88 9.53
CA VAL A 199 -11.75 9.60 10.71
C VAL A 199 -11.67 11.08 10.44
N PHE A 200 -12.83 11.70 10.33
CA PHE A 200 -13.01 13.11 10.01
C PHE A 200 -13.14 13.94 11.29
N PHE A 201 -12.58 15.15 11.24
CA PHE A 201 -12.55 16.10 12.34
C PHE A 201 -13.05 17.45 11.85
N ALA A 202 -14.07 17.99 12.52
CA ALA A 202 -14.54 19.35 12.27
C ALA A 202 -14.69 20.10 13.60
N PRO A 203 -13.94 21.19 13.85
CA PRO A 203 -14.13 22.01 15.04
C PRO A 203 -15.52 22.66 14.99
N GLN A 204 -16.12 22.81 16.17
CA GLN A 204 -17.37 23.52 16.35
C GLN A 204 -17.12 24.77 17.21
N GLY A 205 -17.58 25.92 16.74
CA GLY A 205 -17.47 27.21 17.45
C GLY A 205 -16.13 27.95 17.29
N LYS A 206 -16.00 29.06 18.04
CA LYS A 206 -14.89 30.02 17.92
C LYS A 206 -13.61 29.65 18.68
N ASN A 207 -13.67 28.68 19.59
CA ASN A 207 -12.53 28.25 20.42
C ASN A 207 -12.18 26.77 20.13
N PRO A 208 -11.53 26.48 18.99
CA PRO A 208 -11.10 25.13 18.67
C PRO A 208 -10.06 24.67 19.71
N ILE A 209 -10.21 23.43 20.18
CA ILE A 209 -9.14 22.75 20.92
C ILE A 209 -7.95 22.66 19.96
N ARG A 210 -6.75 23.04 20.44
CA ARG A 210 -5.49 22.87 19.71
C ARG A 210 -4.72 21.73 20.36
N PRO A 211 -5.02 20.47 20.04
CA PRO A 211 -4.21 19.38 20.54
C PRO A 211 -2.82 19.44 19.89
N GLU A 212 -1.86 18.77 20.50
CA GLU A 212 -0.54 18.49 19.93
C GLU A 212 -0.39 17.04 19.48
N ARG A 213 -1.32 16.17 19.89
CA ARG A 213 -1.36 14.76 19.49
C ARG A 213 -2.79 14.26 19.34
N ILE A 214 -3.04 13.49 18.28
CA ILE A 214 -4.25 12.69 18.09
C ILE A 214 -3.85 11.22 18.24
N GLU A 215 -4.58 10.49 19.09
CA GLU A 215 -4.54 9.04 19.16
C GLU A 215 -5.90 8.49 18.69
N ILE A 216 -5.86 7.48 17.83
CA ILE A 216 -7.06 6.78 17.40
C ILE A 216 -6.87 5.30 17.72
N HIS A 217 -7.69 4.79 18.62
CA HIS A 217 -7.76 3.38 18.95
C HIS A 217 -8.95 2.77 18.21
N SER A 218 -8.76 1.62 17.58
CA SER A 218 -9.84 0.84 16.99
C SER A 218 -9.99 -0.50 17.71
N THR A 219 -11.22 -0.96 17.86
CA THR A 219 -11.54 -2.27 18.44
C THR A 219 -12.54 -2.95 17.56
N LEU A 220 -12.21 -4.14 17.07
CA LEU A 220 -13.08 -4.96 16.27
C LEU A 220 -13.62 -6.11 17.13
N THR A 221 -14.92 -6.16 17.36
CA THR A 221 -15.59 -7.27 18.03
C THR A 221 -16.27 -8.14 16.99
N THR A 222 -16.10 -9.46 17.08
CA THR A 222 -16.75 -10.45 16.21
C THR A 222 -17.38 -11.56 17.07
N ASP A 223 -18.20 -12.42 16.48
CA ASP A 223 -18.76 -13.60 17.18
C ASP A 223 -17.68 -14.55 17.70
N GLY A 224 -16.48 -14.54 17.09
CA GLY A 224 -15.32 -15.32 17.52
C GLY A 224 -14.47 -14.67 18.62
N GLY A 225 -14.87 -13.51 19.14
CA GLY A 225 -14.16 -12.78 20.19
C GLY A 225 -13.85 -11.32 19.83
N THR A 226 -13.22 -10.64 20.79
CA THR A 226 -12.81 -9.23 20.65
C THR A 226 -11.36 -9.14 20.18
N PHE A 227 -11.18 -8.56 19.00
CA PHE A 227 -9.89 -8.22 18.43
C PHE A 227 -9.60 -6.75 18.71
N PHE A 228 -8.74 -6.50 19.70
CA PHE A 228 -8.18 -5.17 19.92
C PHE A 228 -7.06 -4.94 18.92
N CYS A 229 -7.27 -3.93 18.06
CA CYS A 229 -6.17 -3.39 17.28
C CYS A 229 -5.79 -2.06 17.90
N ALA A 230 -4.97 -2.16 18.93
CA ALA A 230 -4.15 -1.05 19.38
C ALA A 230 -3.03 -0.79 18.34
N THR A 231 -3.41 -0.52 17.09
CA THR A 231 -2.54 0.30 16.26
C THR A 231 -2.68 1.69 16.83
N ASP A 232 -1.70 2.06 17.66
CA ASP A 232 -1.50 3.42 18.13
C ASP A 232 -1.21 4.26 16.88
N HIS A 233 -2.25 4.67 16.15
CA HIS A 233 -2.17 5.68 15.10
C HIS A 233 -1.99 7.03 15.80
N SER A 234 -0.90 7.14 16.56
CA SER A 234 -0.53 8.37 17.23
C SER A 234 0.11 9.26 16.18
N VAL A 235 -0.65 10.25 15.72
CA VAL A 235 -0.08 11.35 14.95
C VAL A 235 0.61 12.25 15.97
N ARG A 236 1.91 12.04 16.16
CA ARG A 236 2.75 12.79 17.12
C ARG A 236 3.52 13.93 16.47
N ASP A 237 3.72 13.86 15.15
CA ASP A 237 4.43 14.89 14.41
C ASP A 237 3.55 16.16 14.32
N PRO A 238 4.00 17.31 14.85
CA PRO A 238 3.28 18.58 14.76
C PRO A 238 2.91 18.97 13.32
N VAL A 239 3.72 18.59 12.32
CA VAL A 239 3.44 18.81 10.90
C VAL A 239 2.28 17.93 10.45
N ALA A 240 2.33 16.63 10.76
CA ALA A 240 1.24 15.69 10.49
C ALA A 240 -0.05 16.04 11.23
N LEU A 241 0.05 16.62 12.43
CA LEU A 241 -1.10 17.05 13.24
C LEU A 241 -1.75 18.32 12.68
N SER A 242 -0.93 19.32 12.35
CA SER A 242 -1.41 20.52 11.66
C SER A 242 -2.03 20.15 10.31
N ALA A 243 -1.40 19.21 9.58
CA ALA A 243 -1.96 18.64 8.37
C ALA A 243 -3.28 17.90 8.64
N ALA A 244 -3.40 17.07 9.67
CA ALA A 244 -4.63 16.36 10.00
C ALA A 244 -5.80 17.31 10.33
N PHE A 245 -5.56 18.40 11.06
CA PHE A 245 -6.59 19.42 11.35
C PHE A 245 -6.88 20.35 10.16
N ARG A 246 -5.88 20.69 9.34
CA ARG A 246 -6.09 21.43 8.08
C ARG A 246 -6.82 20.58 7.04
N LYS A 247 -6.49 19.29 6.98
CA LYS A 247 -7.13 18.30 6.11
C LYS A 247 -8.51 17.92 6.65
N GLY A 248 -8.71 17.95 7.96
CA GLY A 248 -9.96 17.54 8.61
C GLY A 248 -10.19 16.02 8.56
N VAL A 249 -9.16 15.22 8.26
CA VAL A 249 -9.27 13.77 8.10
C VAL A 249 -7.95 13.06 8.44
N VAL A 250 -8.08 11.88 9.05
CA VAL A 250 -7.01 10.89 9.19
C VAL A 250 -7.45 9.62 8.48
N VAL A 251 -6.63 9.15 7.54
CA VAL A 251 -6.83 7.88 6.83
C VAL A 251 -6.10 6.77 7.59
N LEU A 252 -6.83 5.73 7.98
CA LEU A 252 -6.33 4.59 8.72
C LEU A 252 -6.24 3.37 7.81
N ARG A 253 -5.08 2.71 7.83
CA ARG A 253 -4.86 1.40 7.21
C ARG A 253 -4.18 0.51 8.23
N TRP A 254 -4.81 -0.59 8.62
CA TRP A 254 -4.26 -1.49 9.63
C TRP A 254 -4.70 -2.94 9.39
N GLN A 255 -4.04 -3.90 10.03
CA GLN A 255 -4.44 -5.31 10.00
C GLN A 255 -5.25 -5.62 11.26
N PRO A 256 -6.59 -5.76 11.17
CA PRO A 256 -7.39 -5.97 12.37
C PRO A 256 -7.34 -7.41 12.93
N TRP A 257 -6.60 -8.31 12.29
CA TRP A 257 -6.67 -9.76 12.51
C TRP A 257 -5.61 -10.31 13.47
N GLY A 258 -4.76 -9.45 14.04
CA GLY A 258 -3.72 -9.86 14.97
C GLY A 258 -4.30 -10.23 16.33
N PRO A 259 -3.78 -11.28 17.00
CA PRO A 259 -4.19 -11.59 18.37
C PRO A 259 -3.83 -10.42 19.29
N VAL A 260 -4.71 -10.13 20.23
CA VAL A 260 -4.44 -9.17 21.29
C VAL A 260 -3.42 -9.77 22.25
N PHE A 261 -2.49 -8.96 22.75
CA PHE A 261 -1.60 -9.38 23.83
C PHE A 261 -2.45 -9.85 25.03
N GLY A 262 -2.44 -11.15 25.32
CA GLY A 262 -3.21 -11.77 26.40
C GLY A 262 -4.61 -12.29 26.02
N ALA A 263 -5.04 -12.21 24.75
CA ALA A 263 -6.21 -12.95 24.29
C ALA A 263 -5.80 -14.38 23.90
N GLU A 264 -6.59 -15.39 24.30
CA GLU A 264 -6.51 -16.72 23.68
C GLU A 264 -6.65 -16.56 22.17
N GLN A 265 -5.79 -17.24 21.40
CA GLN A 265 -5.77 -17.15 19.93
C GLN A 265 -7.12 -17.59 19.35
N SER A 266 -8.08 -16.67 19.23
CA SER A 266 -9.25 -16.91 18.41
C SER A 266 -8.91 -16.51 16.99
N GLU A 267 -8.94 -17.48 16.08
CA GLU A 267 -8.88 -17.19 14.65
C GLU A 267 -10.11 -16.35 14.28
N ALA A 268 -9.90 -15.23 13.58
CA ALA A 268 -11.00 -14.41 13.07
C ALA A 268 -11.88 -15.27 12.15
N LYS A 269 -13.19 -15.25 12.37
CA LYS A 269 -14.17 -15.99 11.57
C LYS A 269 -14.98 -15.04 10.69
N PRO A 270 -15.35 -15.45 9.47
CA PRO A 270 -16.31 -14.70 8.67
C PRO A 270 -17.64 -14.59 9.41
N GLY A 271 -18.33 -13.45 9.30
CA GLY A 271 -19.57 -13.23 10.02
C GLY A 271 -19.82 -11.76 10.37
N PRO A 272 -20.84 -11.45 11.18
CA PRO A 272 -21.06 -10.11 11.66
C PRO A 272 -19.93 -9.67 12.60
N GLY A 273 -19.64 -8.37 12.58
CA GLY A 273 -18.71 -7.73 13.48
C GLY A 273 -19.11 -6.29 13.77
N GLU A 274 -18.42 -5.70 14.73
CA GLU A 274 -18.63 -4.34 15.17
C GLU A 274 -17.28 -3.67 15.39
N ILE A 275 -17.05 -2.53 14.73
CA ILE A 275 -15.86 -1.72 14.95
C ILE A 275 -16.19 -0.47 15.77
N ARG A 276 -15.39 -0.26 16.82
CA ARG A 276 -15.44 0.93 17.67
C ARG A 276 -14.17 1.75 17.46
N PHE A 277 -14.33 3.06 17.41
CA PHE A 277 -13.22 4.01 17.42
C PHE A 277 -13.22 4.78 18.74
N GLN A 278 -12.05 5.01 19.30
CA GLN A 278 -11.84 5.99 20.35
C GLN A 278 -10.77 6.98 19.89
N VAL A 279 -11.14 8.24 19.80
CA VAL A 279 -10.22 9.33 19.49
C VAL A 279 -9.86 10.04 20.79
N VAL A 280 -8.58 10.11 21.12
CA VAL A 280 -8.06 10.89 22.24
C VAL A 280 -7.22 12.04 21.69
N LEU A 281 -7.56 13.26 22.08
CA LEU A 281 -6.79 14.46 21.82
C LEU A 281 -5.90 14.74 23.03
N ARG A 282 -4.62 14.99 22.81
CA ARG A 282 -3.65 15.30 23.88
C ARG A 282 -2.96 16.64 23.65
N ASP A 283 -2.60 17.32 24.74
CA ASP A 283 -1.73 18.49 24.74
C ASP A 283 -0.23 18.11 24.66
N ALA A 284 0.64 19.12 24.78
CA ALA A 284 2.10 18.98 24.73
C ALA A 284 2.63 18.03 25.80
N GLU A 285 2.02 18.05 26.99
CA GLU A 285 2.36 17.22 28.14
C GLU A 285 1.80 15.80 28.02
N GLY A 286 1.06 15.50 26.94
CA GLY A 286 0.44 14.20 26.72
C GLY A 286 -0.83 13.98 27.56
N LYS A 287 -1.36 15.00 28.23
CA LYS A 287 -2.61 14.92 28.96
C LYS A 287 -3.79 14.99 28.00
N ALA A 288 -4.81 14.16 28.25
CA ALA A 288 -6.00 14.13 27.43
C ALA A 288 -6.80 15.44 27.59
N VAL A 289 -6.91 16.22 26.52
CA VAL A 289 -7.73 17.44 26.42
C VAL A 289 -9.10 17.18 25.77
N GLY A 290 -9.27 16.00 25.18
CA GLY A 290 -10.54 15.49 24.66
C GLY A 290 -10.50 13.98 24.49
N SER A 291 -11.63 13.30 24.72
CA SER A 291 -11.80 11.88 24.43
C SER A 291 -13.18 11.66 23.83
N TYR A 292 -13.21 10.94 22.73
CA TYR A 292 -14.36 10.85 21.86
C TYR A 292 -14.57 9.42 21.41
N LYS A 293 -15.80 8.94 21.49
CA LYS A 293 -16.16 7.55 21.22
C LYS A 293 -17.36 7.52 20.27
N PRO A 294 -17.14 7.64 18.94
CA PRO A 294 -18.22 7.49 18.00
C PRO A 294 -18.99 6.17 18.22
N PRO A 295 -20.32 6.16 17.98
CA PRO A 295 -21.08 4.92 18.01
C PRO A 295 -20.41 3.84 17.16
N ALA A 296 -20.55 2.60 17.60
CA ALA A 296 -19.96 1.48 16.92
C ALA A 296 -20.56 1.28 15.52
N ILE A 297 -19.73 0.85 14.57
CA ILE A 297 -20.14 0.60 13.20
C ILE A 297 -20.24 -0.90 12.99
N LYS A 298 -21.40 -1.38 12.56
CA LYS A 298 -21.59 -2.78 12.16
C LYS A 298 -20.86 -3.02 10.85
N VAL A 299 -20.12 -4.11 10.79
CA VAL A 299 -19.39 -4.57 9.60
C VAL A 299 -19.66 -6.06 9.38
N THR A 300 -19.46 -6.52 8.16
CA THR A 300 -19.43 -7.95 7.85
C THR A 300 -17.98 -8.34 7.61
N ILE A 301 -17.47 -9.27 8.42
CA ILE A 301 -16.17 -9.89 8.23
C ILE A 301 -16.27 -10.87 7.08
N LEU A 302 -15.58 -10.55 6.01
CA LEU A 302 -15.53 -11.36 4.80
C LEU A 302 -14.50 -12.48 4.99
N PRO A 303 -14.76 -13.68 4.41
CA PRO A 303 -13.76 -14.73 4.38
C PRO A 303 -12.50 -14.24 3.68
N PRO A 304 -11.34 -14.87 3.93
CA PRO A 304 -10.18 -14.70 3.07
C PRO A 304 -10.65 -14.79 1.61
N SER A 305 -10.09 -13.99 0.72
CA SER A 305 -10.52 -14.05 -0.68
C SER A 305 -10.41 -15.50 -1.15
N ASP A 306 -11.51 -16.08 -1.64
CA ASP A 306 -11.48 -17.39 -2.32
C ASP A 306 -10.66 -17.32 -3.61
N GLU A 307 -10.25 -16.11 -4.00
CA GLU A 307 -8.92 -15.94 -4.57
C GLU A 307 -7.85 -16.39 -3.55
N LYS A 308 -7.75 -17.71 -3.40
CA LYS A 308 -6.49 -18.41 -3.54
C LYS A 308 -5.90 -18.25 -4.95
N GLY A 309 -6.27 -17.22 -5.72
CA GLY A 309 -5.21 -16.48 -6.39
C GLY A 309 -4.38 -15.96 -5.25
N ASP A 310 -3.45 -16.79 -4.75
CA ASP A 310 -2.07 -16.37 -4.75
C ASP A 310 -2.04 -14.84 -4.71
N ALA A 311 -2.39 -14.25 -3.56
CA ALA A 311 -1.84 -12.96 -3.18
C ALA A 311 -0.37 -13.31 -2.94
N GLU A 312 0.26 -13.70 -4.05
CA GLU A 312 1.65 -13.90 -4.27
C GLU A 312 2.18 -12.65 -3.61
N LEU A 313 2.87 -12.84 -2.49
CA LEU A 313 3.61 -11.79 -1.79
C LEU A 313 4.72 -11.35 -2.74
N TRP A 314 4.29 -10.71 -3.83
CA TRP A 314 5.04 -9.89 -4.72
C TRP A 314 5.42 -8.69 -3.89
N SER A 315 6.71 -8.40 -3.86
CA SER A 315 7.25 -7.19 -3.30
C SER A 315 6.55 -5.96 -3.87
N GLU A 316 6.74 -4.82 -3.21
CA GLU A 316 6.44 -3.55 -3.86
C GLU A 316 7.19 -3.44 -5.20
N PRO A 317 6.58 -2.83 -6.22
CA PRO A 317 7.25 -2.64 -7.49
C PRO A 317 8.49 -1.76 -7.38
N ALA A 318 9.58 -2.22 -7.97
CA ALA A 318 10.81 -1.46 -8.09
C ALA A 318 11.34 -1.57 -9.52
N ALA A 319 11.55 -0.41 -10.17
CA ALA A 319 11.97 -0.29 -11.57
C ALA A 319 11.10 -1.10 -12.57
N GLY A 320 9.81 -1.28 -12.29
CA GLY A 320 8.90 -2.06 -13.15
C GLY A 320 8.96 -3.58 -12.92
N LEU A 321 9.71 -4.04 -11.93
CA LEU A 321 9.74 -5.43 -11.47
C LEU A 321 9.05 -5.58 -10.11
N GLN A 322 8.41 -6.72 -9.90
CA GLN A 322 8.07 -7.23 -8.58
C GLN A 322 8.76 -8.58 -8.38
N GLY A 323 9.11 -8.94 -7.14
CA GLY A 323 9.67 -10.25 -6.85
C GLY A 323 8.92 -11.02 -5.77
N LYS A 324 8.89 -12.35 -5.89
CA LYS A 324 8.33 -13.28 -4.90
C LYS A 324 9.27 -14.47 -4.74
N LEU A 325 9.32 -15.06 -3.55
CA LEU A 325 10.00 -16.33 -3.29
C LEU A 325 8.97 -17.44 -3.36
N VAL A 326 9.29 -18.47 -4.10
CA VAL A 326 8.48 -19.67 -4.23
C VAL A 326 9.29 -20.84 -3.70
N VAL A 327 8.80 -21.43 -2.61
CA VAL A 327 9.32 -22.69 -2.09
C VAL A 327 8.59 -23.83 -2.80
N ALA A 328 9.29 -24.57 -3.66
CA ALA A 328 8.69 -25.58 -4.54
C ALA A 328 7.92 -26.68 -3.78
N LYS A 329 8.25 -26.92 -2.49
CA LYS A 329 7.52 -27.81 -1.58
C LYS A 329 7.51 -27.21 -0.16
N PRO A 330 6.38 -26.64 0.31
CA PRO A 330 6.33 -25.95 1.61
C PRO A 330 6.41 -26.89 2.82
N ARG A 331 6.21 -28.20 2.61
CA ARG A 331 6.45 -29.25 3.60
C ARG A 331 7.70 -30.02 3.20
N ILE A 332 8.73 -29.92 4.04
CA ILE A 332 10.03 -30.49 3.78
C ILE A 332 10.14 -31.78 4.58
N GLY A 333 10.30 -32.89 3.86
CA GLY A 333 10.59 -34.18 4.46
C GLY A 333 11.97 -34.19 5.15
N PRO A 334 12.31 -35.28 5.85
CA PRO A 334 13.53 -35.40 6.65
C PRO A 334 14.81 -35.47 5.82
N SER A 335 14.66 -35.79 4.53
CA SER A 335 15.73 -35.67 3.55
C SER A 335 16.13 -34.21 3.29
N GLY A 336 15.37 -33.24 3.84
CA GLY A 336 15.80 -31.86 4.02
C GLY A 336 15.84 -31.00 2.76
N GLN A 337 15.49 -31.54 1.59
CA GLN A 337 15.65 -30.81 0.34
C GLN A 337 14.40 -30.00 -0.01
N PHE A 338 14.58 -28.70 -0.19
CA PHE A 338 13.61 -27.85 -0.86
C PHE A 338 14.30 -26.82 -1.75
N ARG A 339 13.65 -26.53 -2.88
CA ARG A 339 14.10 -25.53 -3.82
C ARG A 339 13.39 -24.22 -3.53
N VAL A 340 14.17 -23.16 -3.42
CA VAL A 340 13.67 -21.78 -3.38
C VAL A 340 13.97 -21.16 -4.74
N ASP A 341 12.91 -20.73 -5.41
CA ASP A 341 12.99 -19.94 -6.64
C ASP A 341 12.61 -18.50 -6.32
N LEU A 342 13.41 -17.55 -6.78
CA LEU A 342 13.00 -16.16 -6.90
C LEU A 342 12.24 -16.00 -8.21
N GLN A 343 10.98 -15.66 -8.13
CA GLN A 343 10.20 -15.23 -9.28
C GLN A 343 10.27 -13.70 -9.41
N LEU A 344 10.53 -13.22 -10.62
CA LEU A 344 10.54 -11.81 -10.97
C LEU A 344 9.48 -11.56 -12.04
N LYS A 345 8.48 -10.72 -11.73
CA LYS A 345 7.42 -10.33 -12.66
C LYS A 345 7.72 -8.95 -13.22
N ASN A 346 7.76 -8.84 -14.55
CA ASN A 346 7.80 -7.54 -15.21
C ASN A 346 6.39 -6.96 -15.30
N ILE A 347 6.10 -5.96 -14.47
CA ILE A 347 4.81 -5.26 -14.48
C ILE A 347 4.80 -4.04 -15.40
N SER A 348 5.94 -3.72 -16.02
CA SER A 348 6.03 -2.61 -16.97
C SER A 348 5.46 -2.99 -18.34
N THR A 349 5.36 -1.99 -19.22
CA THR A 349 4.92 -2.16 -20.61
C THR A 349 6.08 -2.46 -21.57
N LYS A 350 7.33 -2.51 -21.09
CA LYS A 350 8.53 -2.72 -21.90
C LYS A 350 9.32 -3.94 -21.42
N PRO A 351 10.05 -4.64 -22.29
CA PRO A 351 10.94 -5.71 -21.87
C PRO A 351 12.02 -5.18 -20.91
N ILE A 352 12.36 -5.95 -19.87
CA ILE A 352 13.42 -5.61 -18.90
C ILE A 352 14.53 -6.65 -18.96
N SER A 353 15.76 -6.22 -19.20
CA SER A 353 16.94 -7.10 -19.09
C SER A 353 17.43 -7.14 -17.65
N VAL A 354 17.56 -8.35 -17.09
CA VAL A 354 18.10 -8.60 -15.75
C VAL A 354 19.31 -9.51 -15.85
N THR A 355 20.40 -9.16 -15.16
CA THR A 355 21.56 -10.05 -15.02
C THR A 355 21.49 -10.72 -13.65
N HIS A 356 21.51 -12.06 -13.64
CA HIS A 356 21.36 -12.88 -12.44
C HIS A 356 22.41 -14.00 -12.41
N GLY A 357 22.40 -14.82 -11.37
CA GLY A 357 23.32 -15.97 -11.21
C GLY A 357 24.54 -15.69 -10.34
N ASN A 358 24.77 -14.43 -9.94
CA ASN A 358 25.70 -14.13 -8.85
C ASN A 358 25.03 -14.45 -7.50
N PRO A 359 25.56 -15.38 -6.72
CA PRO A 359 24.92 -15.80 -5.48
C PRO A 359 25.04 -14.82 -4.33
N PHE A 360 26.00 -13.88 -4.40
CA PHE A 360 26.17 -12.83 -3.40
C PHE A 360 25.14 -11.71 -3.52
N ASP A 361 24.39 -11.69 -4.62
CA ASP A 361 23.26 -10.78 -4.80
C ASP A 361 22.03 -11.23 -4.01
N PHE A 362 22.02 -12.47 -3.48
CA PHE A 362 20.94 -13.01 -2.66
C PHE A 362 21.33 -13.07 -1.18
N GLU A 363 20.76 -12.17 -0.38
CA GLU A 363 20.94 -12.15 1.06
C GLU A 363 19.71 -12.72 1.76
N ALA A 364 19.84 -13.93 2.30
CA ALA A 364 18.79 -14.59 3.08
C ALA A 364 18.98 -14.48 4.59
N GLN A 365 17.86 -14.38 5.31
CA GLN A 365 17.69 -14.44 6.75
C GLN A 365 16.54 -15.40 7.09
N ILE A 366 16.78 -16.32 8.03
CA ILE A 366 15.74 -17.21 8.56
C ILE A 366 15.23 -16.67 9.88
N ARG A 367 13.91 -16.74 10.08
CA ARG A 367 13.25 -16.44 11.34
C ARG A 367 12.42 -17.63 11.82
N ASP A 368 12.33 -17.82 13.13
CA ASP A 368 11.47 -18.83 13.73
C ASP A 368 10.00 -18.37 13.85
N ALA A 369 9.15 -19.18 14.50
CA ALA A 369 7.73 -18.88 14.70
C ALA A 369 7.49 -17.64 15.57
N GLU A 370 8.48 -17.26 16.40
CA GLU A 370 8.47 -16.06 17.24
C GLU A 370 9.16 -14.85 16.56
N ASP A 371 9.45 -14.96 15.25
CA ASP A 371 10.11 -13.94 14.42
C ASP A 371 11.57 -13.62 14.83
N ARG A 372 12.23 -14.50 15.59
CA ARG A 372 13.62 -14.33 15.99
C ARG A 372 14.55 -14.81 14.88
N SER A 373 15.59 -14.03 14.59
CA SER A 373 16.56 -14.38 13.55
C SER A 373 17.43 -15.57 13.96
N ILE A 374 17.50 -16.56 13.07
CA ILE A 374 18.36 -17.74 13.18
C ILE A 374 19.66 -17.50 12.41
N LYS A 375 20.80 -17.56 13.12
CA LYS A 375 22.12 -17.46 12.49
C LYS A 375 22.40 -18.68 11.62
N HIS A 376 23.05 -18.46 10.48
CA HIS A 376 23.54 -19.56 9.65
C HIS A 376 24.62 -20.35 10.40
N THR A 377 24.70 -21.65 10.15
CA THR A 377 25.69 -22.53 10.76
C THR A 377 27.04 -22.46 10.05
N SER A 378 27.04 -22.15 8.75
CA SER A 378 28.24 -21.98 7.96
C SER A 378 27.98 -21.07 6.75
N MET A 379 29.07 -20.54 6.18
CA MET A 379 29.06 -19.68 4.99
C MET A 379 30.04 -20.23 3.96
N ARG A 380 29.63 -20.27 2.68
CA ARG A 380 30.51 -20.65 1.58
C ARG A 380 31.25 -19.42 1.09
N VAL A 381 32.59 -19.48 1.14
CA VAL A 381 33.46 -18.40 0.65
C VAL A 381 33.90 -18.63 -0.80
N ASP A 382 33.97 -19.89 -1.22
CA ASP A 382 34.43 -20.27 -2.57
C ASP A 382 33.26 -20.82 -3.40
N VAL A 383 32.43 -19.92 -3.93
CA VAL A 383 31.35 -20.29 -4.84
C VAL A 383 31.73 -19.91 -6.26
N LEU A 384 31.94 -20.90 -7.13
CA LEU A 384 32.03 -20.66 -8.56
C LEU A 384 30.63 -20.35 -9.11
N TYR A 385 30.50 -19.24 -9.82
CA TYR A 385 29.25 -18.85 -10.45
C TYR A 385 29.50 -18.23 -11.83
N SER A 386 28.47 -18.29 -12.66
CA SER A 386 28.40 -17.60 -13.94
C SER A 386 27.16 -16.73 -13.95
N THR A 387 27.29 -15.48 -14.34
CA THR A 387 26.11 -14.62 -14.53
C THR A 387 25.43 -14.92 -15.85
N LYS A 388 24.11 -14.74 -15.89
CA LYS A 388 23.28 -14.86 -17.08
C LYS A 388 22.40 -13.62 -17.19
N THR A 389 22.37 -13.01 -18.36
CA THR A 389 21.39 -11.97 -18.67
C THR A 389 20.13 -12.62 -19.25
N SER A 390 18.97 -12.22 -18.77
CA SER A 390 17.65 -12.68 -19.25
C SER A 390 16.76 -11.47 -19.50
N VAL A 391 15.97 -11.53 -20.58
CA VAL A 391 14.96 -10.51 -20.87
C VAL A 391 13.62 -11.01 -20.34
N ILE A 392 12.96 -10.22 -19.51
CA ILE A 392 11.63 -10.48 -19.00
C ILE A 392 10.67 -9.64 -19.83
N GLU A 393 9.82 -10.28 -20.61
CA GLU A 393 8.81 -9.60 -21.43
C GLU A 393 7.71 -8.96 -20.54
N PRO A 394 7.02 -7.91 -21.02
CA PRO A 394 5.91 -7.29 -20.30
C PRO A 394 4.90 -8.31 -19.79
N GLN A 395 4.50 -8.19 -18.53
CA GLN A 395 3.54 -9.08 -17.85
C GLN A 395 3.96 -10.55 -17.75
N THR A 396 5.23 -10.87 -17.99
CA THR A 396 5.78 -12.23 -17.82
C THR A 396 6.62 -12.37 -16.55
N THR A 397 6.86 -13.62 -16.16
CA THR A 397 7.63 -13.97 -14.95
C THR A 397 8.88 -14.76 -15.32
N LEU A 398 10.02 -14.39 -14.74
CA LEU A 398 11.27 -15.15 -14.78
C LEU A 398 11.49 -15.84 -13.42
N ALA A 399 11.72 -17.15 -13.43
CA ALA A 399 12.11 -17.90 -12.24
C ALA A 399 13.65 -18.09 -12.20
N ILE A 400 14.27 -17.62 -11.12
CA ILE A 400 15.71 -17.72 -10.85
C ILE A 400 15.90 -18.65 -9.63
N PRO A 401 16.56 -19.80 -9.77
CA PRO A 401 16.86 -20.64 -8.63
C PRO A 401 17.89 -19.96 -7.72
N VAL A 402 17.59 -19.87 -6.41
CA VAL A 402 18.48 -19.24 -5.41
C VAL A 402 18.95 -20.20 -4.31
N SER A 403 18.45 -21.43 -4.31
CA SER A 403 18.94 -22.53 -3.46
C SER A 403 19.73 -23.55 -4.28
N ILE A 404 20.80 -24.09 -3.70
CA ILE A 404 21.54 -25.23 -4.30
C ILE A 404 21.06 -26.51 -3.62
N LYS A 405 21.00 -27.62 -4.39
CA LYS A 405 20.79 -28.95 -3.79
C LYS A 405 21.91 -29.22 -2.78
N SER A 406 21.55 -29.46 -1.51
CA SER A 406 22.51 -29.93 -0.50
C SER A 406 23.26 -31.14 -1.04
N ILE A 407 24.58 -31.01 -1.14
CA ILE A 407 25.51 -31.95 -1.81
C ILE A 407 25.60 -33.28 -1.05
N ASP A 408 25.26 -33.28 0.25
CA ASP A 408 25.76 -34.32 1.14
C ASP A 408 24.76 -35.43 1.41
N GLY A 409 23.52 -35.36 0.88
CA GLY A 409 22.47 -36.35 1.18
C GLY A 409 22.24 -36.58 2.69
N ALA A 410 22.71 -35.64 3.52
CA ALA A 410 22.90 -35.84 4.95
C ALA A 410 21.56 -35.83 5.68
N LYS A 411 21.47 -36.69 6.70
CA LYS A 411 20.31 -36.83 7.59
C LYS A 411 20.12 -35.53 8.40
N GLY A 412 19.29 -34.62 7.91
CA GLY A 412 18.97 -33.36 8.59
C GLY A 412 18.32 -32.34 7.65
N SER A 413 17.51 -31.43 8.21
CA SER A 413 16.87 -30.37 7.44
C SER A 413 17.83 -29.19 7.26
N HIS A 414 18.67 -29.29 6.23
CA HIS A 414 19.59 -28.24 5.84
C HIS A 414 18.90 -27.28 4.86
N LEU A 415 18.86 -25.99 5.19
CA LEU A 415 18.61 -24.97 4.18
C LEU A 415 19.96 -24.50 3.63
N ASP A 416 20.18 -24.79 2.36
CA ASP A 416 21.39 -24.42 1.62
C ASP A 416 21.01 -23.34 0.59
N THR A 417 21.19 -22.08 0.97
CA THR A 417 21.23 -21.01 -0.04
C THR A 417 22.64 -20.97 -0.60
N THR A 418 22.81 -20.40 -1.78
CA THR A 418 24.10 -20.51 -2.47
C THR A 418 25.32 -20.07 -1.64
N THR A 419 25.16 -19.13 -0.71
CA THR A 419 26.24 -18.61 0.16
C THR A 419 26.13 -19.00 1.63
N LYS A 420 24.97 -19.41 2.14
CA LYS A 420 24.73 -19.63 3.58
C LYS A 420 24.00 -20.95 3.81
N ILE A 421 24.42 -21.68 4.84
CA ILE A 421 23.80 -22.95 5.24
C ILE A 421 23.22 -22.81 6.64
N TRP A 422 21.99 -23.28 6.84
CA TRP A 422 21.35 -23.42 8.14
C TRP A 422 21.05 -24.87 8.44
N THR A 423 21.23 -25.27 9.70
CA THR A 423 20.71 -26.53 10.24
C THR A 423 19.49 -26.18 11.09
N LEU A 424 18.29 -26.56 10.63
CA LEU A 424 17.04 -26.15 11.24
C LEU A 424 16.34 -27.35 11.91
N PRO A 425 15.90 -27.24 13.17
CA PRO A 425 15.09 -28.28 13.78
C PRO A 425 13.70 -28.39 13.14
N VAL A 426 12.92 -29.39 13.56
CA VAL A 426 11.50 -29.50 13.19
C VAL A 426 10.75 -28.28 13.72
N GLY A 427 10.02 -27.58 12.85
CA GLY A 427 9.38 -26.32 13.21
C GLY A 427 8.81 -25.55 12.02
N LYS A 428 8.17 -24.42 12.33
CA LYS A 428 7.72 -23.41 11.35
C LYS A 428 8.75 -22.30 11.27
N TYR A 429 9.04 -21.84 10.06
CA TYR A 429 10.05 -20.82 9.79
C TYR A 429 9.57 -19.83 8.74
N LYS A 430 10.19 -18.65 8.73
CA LYS A 430 10.06 -17.64 7.68
C LYS A 430 11.40 -17.41 7.03
N LEU A 431 11.44 -17.46 5.70
CA LEU A 431 12.58 -17.03 4.90
C LEU A 431 12.35 -15.58 4.49
N HIS A 432 13.17 -14.67 5.00
CA HIS A 432 13.28 -13.31 4.52
C HIS A 432 14.50 -13.21 3.59
N ALA A 433 14.37 -12.56 2.44
CA ALA A 433 15.53 -12.30 1.60
C ALA A 433 15.49 -10.95 0.93
N THR A 434 16.68 -10.41 0.68
CA THR A 434 16.92 -9.27 -0.19
C THR A 434 17.67 -9.76 -1.42
N TYR A 435 17.13 -9.50 -2.61
CA TYR A 435 17.84 -9.78 -3.86
C TYR A 435 18.24 -8.49 -4.56
N LYS A 436 19.52 -8.38 -4.91
CA LYS A 436 20.18 -7.22 -5.51
C LYS A 436 20.31 -7.41 -7.02
N LEU A 437 19.44 -6.77 -7.79
CA LEU A 437 19.45 -6.92 -9.25
C LEU A 437 20.02 -5.71 -9.96
N PRO A 438 21.07 -5.88 -10.79
CA PRO A 438 21.38 -4.92 -11.84
C PRO A 438 20.35 -5.09 -12.97
N ALA A 439 19.43 -4.13 -13.09
CA ALA A 439 18.41 -4.10 -14.14
C ALA A 439 18.77 -3.07 -15.22
N GLY A 440 18.58 -3.39 -16.51
CA GLY A 440 18.69 -2.44 -17.64
C GLY A 440 20.06 -2.36 -18.34
N GLN A 441 20.06 -1.74 -19.55
CA GLN A 441 21.27 -1.39 -20.32
C GLN A 441 21.91 -0.07 -19.87
N LEU A 442 21.15 0.76 -19.17
CA LEU A 442 21.61 1.99 -18.53
C LEU A 442 21.81 1.67 -17.06
N LYS A 443 22.89 2.17 -16.45
CA LYS A 443 23.26 2.03 -15.03
C LYS A 443 22.10 2.39 -14.07
N LEU A 444 21.08 1.55 -13.95
CA LEU A 444 19.99 1.72 -12.99
C LEU A 444 20.48 1.23 -11.62
N PRO A 445 19.93 1.78 -10.53
CA PRO A 445 20.28 1.34 -9.19
C PRO A 445 19.97 -0.14 -9.02
N THR A 446 20.81 -0.82 -8.23
CA THR A 446 20.51 -2.13 -7.66
C THR A 446 19.10 -2.10 -7.06
N VAL A 447 18.23 -2.98 -7.56
CA VAL A 447 16.90 -3.13 -6.98
C VAL A 447 17.03 -4.09 -5.81
N ASP A 448 16.69 -3.63 -4.60
CA ASP A 448 16.54 -4.48 -3.42
C ASP A 448 15.10 -4.97 -3.36
N ILE A 449 14.90 -6.29 -3.47
CA ILE A 449 13.59 -6.92 -3.33
C ILE A 449 13.52 -7.64 -1.99
N GLU A 450 12.77 -7.08 -1.04
CA GLU A 450 12.45 -7.75 0.23
C GLU A 450 11.29 -8.73 0.05
N ILE A 451 11.49 -9.98 0.47
CA ILE A 451 10.50 -11.04 0.29
C ILE A 451 10.46 -11.95 1.50
N ALA A 452 9.26 -12.35 1.94
CA ALA A 452 9.04 -13.28 3.04
C ALA A 452 8.25 -14.52 2.58
N GLN A 453 8.67 -15.72 2.99
CA GLN A 453 7.95 -16.97 2.70
C GLN A 453 7.98 -17.93 3.90
N ASP A 454 6.81 -18.41 4.30
CA ASP A 454 6.66 -19.39 5.37
C ASP A 454 6.95 -20.83 4.87
N PHE A 455 7.60 -21.66 5.69
CA PHE A 455 7.80 -23.08 5.44
C PHE A 455 7.84 -23.91 6.72
N THR A 456 7.59 -25.22 6.59
CA THR A 456 7.57 -26.16 7.73
C THR A 456 8.50 -27.35 7.49
N ILE A 457 9.34 -27.64 8.47
CA ILE A 457 10.14 -28.86 8.54
C ILE A 457 9.37 -29.90 9.34
N THR A 458 9.20 -31.10 8.76
CA THR A 458 8.47 -32.20 9.41
C THR A 458 9.39 -33.35 9.81
N ALA A 459 9.04 -34.03 10.90
CA ALA A 459 9.75 -35.22 11.35
C ALA A 459 9.65 -36.37 10.32
N PRO A 460 10.58 -37.34 10.34
CA PRO A 460 10.45 -38.55 9.53
C PRO A 460 9.17 -39.29 9.82
N ALA A 461 8.43 -39.60 8.75
CA ALA A 461 7.44 -40.65 8.79
C ALA A 461 8.18 -41.90 9.29
N ARG A 462 7.78 -42.42 10.46
CA ARG A 462 8.29 -43.70 10.95
C ARG A 462 8.02 -44.72 9.85
N THR A 463 9.07 -45.28 9.27
CA THR A 463 8.93 -46.42 8.38
C THR A 463 8.28 -47.52 9.22
N PRO A 464 7.12 -48.07 8.84
CA PRO A 464 6.54 -49.18 9.58
C PRO A 464 7.60 -50.29 9.59
N GLU A 465 8.02 -50.70 10.78
CA GLU A 465 8.91 -51.83 10.93
C GLU A 465 8.23 -53.01 10.25
N SER A 466 8.86 -53.57 9.21
CA SER A 466 8.39 -54.79 8.59
C SER A 466 8.51 -55.90 9.63
N SER A 467 7.38 -56.24 10.25
CA SER A 467 7.22 -57.42 11.11
C SER A 467 7.38 -58.71 10.33
#